data_AF-A0A532DVB2-F1
#
_entry.id   AF-A0A532DVB2-F1
#
_cell.length_a   1.000
_cell.length_b   1.000
_cell.length_c   1.000
_cell.angle_alpha   90.00
_cell.angle_beta   90.00
_cell.angle_gamma   90.00
#
_symmetry.space_group_name_H-M   'P 1'
#
loop_
_entity.id
_entity.type
_entity.pdbx_description
1 polymer ?
#
loop_
_entity_poly.entity_id
_entity_poly.type
_entity_poly.pdbx_seq_one_letter_code
_entity_poly.pdbx_strand_id
1 'polypeptide(L)'
;MRLTSFRWLDQRRLRDRGASGQDALFRALNKRIRLFQLNWDDRIYAHDLTRPFPWNGESVDAVYSSHTLEHLTREQGRAFLRECYRVLRKGGVIRIIVPDLQPLVEDYQRGKVQADEFVERLGVLYGTGGGGLRSRLAHLIHFPHQ
;
A
#
# COMPACT_ATOMS: atom_id res chain seq x y z
N MET A 1 29.78 -18.78 11.44
CA MET A 1 28.61 -18.28 10.69
C MET A 1 27.41 -18.34 11.63
N ARG A 2 27.08 -17.24 12.34
CA ARG A 2 26.03 -17.24 13.38
C ARG A 2 24.68 -16.88 12.76
N LEU A 3 23.73 -17.81 12.87
CA LEU A 3 22.32 -17.57 12.60
C LEU A 3 21.78 -16.62 13.69
N THR A 4 21.48 -15.37 13.32
CA THR A 4 20.79 -14.43 14.21
C THR A 4 19.31 -14.82 14.26
N SER A 5 18.87 -15.24 15.45
CA SER A 5 17.49 -15.52 15.80
C SER A 5 16.60 -14.29 15.53
N PHE A 6 15.60 -14.43 14.65
CA PHE A 6 14.50 -13.48 14.50
C PHE A 6 13.56 -13.65 15.70
N ARG A 7 13.64 -12.75 16.66
CA ARG A 7 12.73 -12.71 17.81
C ARG A 7 11.58 -11.76 17.48
N TRP A 8 10.42 -12.30 17.13
CA TRP A 8 9.18 -11.51 17.04
C TRP A 8 8.90 -10.85 18.41
N LEU A 9 8.63 -9.54 18.43
CA LEU A 9 8.15 -8.87 19.64
C LEU A 9 6.82 -9.48 20.08
N ASP A 10 6.70 -9.71 21.39
CA ASP A 10 5.44 -9.93 22.06
C ASP A 10 4.57 -8.66 21.94
N GLN A 11 3.63 -8.68 20.99
CA GLN A 11 2.73 -7.56 20.68
C GLN A 11 1.76 -7.22 21.83
N ARG A 12 1.72 -8.00 22.92
CA ARG A 12 0.82 -7.75 24.07
C ARG A 12 1.06 -6.42 24.77
N ARG A 13 2.20 -5.76 24.57
CA ARG A 13 2.55 -4.46 25.18
C ARG A 13 2.15 -3.23 24.34
N LEU A 14 1.66 -3.42 23.12
CA LEU A 14 1.25 -2.32 22.21
C LEU A 14 -0.27 -2.05 22.23
N ARG A 15 -1.01 -2.72 23.14
CA ARG A 15 -2.48 -2.76 23.17
C ARG A 15 -3.15 -1.41 23.49
N ASP A 16 -2.43 -0.44 24.08
CA ASP A 16 -3.11 0.64 24.80
C ASP A 16 -3.07 2.04 24.16
N ARG A 17 -2.44 2.27 23.00
CA ARG A 17 -2.25 3.67 22.50
C ARG A 17 -2.37 3.91 20.99
N GLY A 18 -3.23 3.19 20.28
CA GLY A 18 -3.36 3.42 18.82
C GLY A 18 -4.70 3.13 18.14
N ALA A 19 -5.72 2.65 18.85
CA ALA A 19 -7.02 2.44 18.23
C ALA A 19 -7.74 3.77 18.04
N SER A 20 -7.80 4.28 16.81
CA SER A 20 -8.77 5.31 16.46
C SER A 20 -10.18 4.75 16.67
N GLY A 21 -11.11 5.54 17.22
CA GLY A 21 -12.47 5.07 17.54
C GLY A 21 -13.26 4.54 16.33
N GLN A 22 -12.83 4.89 15.11
CA GLN A 22 -13.44 4.47 13.85
C GLN A 22 -13.11 2.99 13.52
N ASP A 23 -11.92 2.50 13.88
CA ASP A 23 -11.49 1.11 13.58
C ASP A 23 -12.21 0.09 14.47
N ALA A 24 -12.53 0.47 15.70
CA ALA A 24 -13.27 -0.36 16.65
C ALA A 24 -14.76 -0.45 16.25
N LEU A 25 -15.35 0.68 15.86
CA LEU A 25 -16.73 0.76 15.39
C LEU A 25 -16.91 -0.02 14.08
N PHE A 26 -16.02 0.17 13.10
CA PHE A 26 -16.07 -0.56 11.83
C PHE A 26 -15.98 -2.07 12.03
N ARG A 27 -15.06 -2.55 12.89
CA ARG A 27 -14.93 -3.97 13.22
C ARG A 27 -16.18 -4.51 13.92
N ALA A 28 -16.72 -3.79 14.90
CA ALA A 28 -17.93 -4.18 15.60
C ALA A 28 -19.14 -4.27 14.66
N LEU A 29 -19.29 -3.29 13.77
CA LEU A 29 -20.36 -3.23 12.79
C LEU A 29 -20.23 -4.35 11.74
N ASN A 30 -19.01 -4.58 11.23
CA ASN A 30 -18.76 -5.63 10.24
C ASN A 30 -18.97 -7.03 10.82
N LYS A 31 -18.56 -7.28 12.07
CA LYS A 31 -18.80 -8.55 12.78
C LYS A 31 -20.29 -8.82 12.99
N ARG A 32 -21.08 -7.77 13.21
CA ARG A 32 -22.53 -7.86 13.46
C ARG A 32 -23.36 -8.01 12.19
N ILE A 33 -23.00 -7.34 11.10
CA ILE A 33 -23.79 -7.32 9.85
C ILE A 33 -23.24 -8.32 8.81
N ARG A 34 -22.01 -8.85 8.98
CA ARG A 34 -21.31 -9.72 8.01
C ARG A 34 -21.26 -9.14 6.58
N LEU A 35 -21.29 -7.81 6.46
CA LEU A 35 -21.24 -7.09 5.18
C LEU A 35 -19.97 -7.46 4.38
N PHE A 36 -18.87 -7.72 5.08
CA PHE A 36 -17.64 -8.28 4.53
C PHE A 36 -17.23 -9.49 5.37
N GLN A 37 -16.94 -10.63 4.74
CA GLN A 37 -16.41 -11.83 5.41
C GLN A 37 -14.96 -11.65 5.88
N LEU A 38 -14.70 -10.68 6.76
CA LEU A 38 -13.37 -10.35 7.26
C LEU A 38 -13.22 -10.90 8.67
N ASN A 39 -12.70 -12.12 8.80
CA ASN A 39 -12.30 -12.69 10.08
C ASN A 39 -10.76 -12.57 10.21
N TRP A 40 -10.27 -11.33 10.17
CA TRP A 40 -8.85 -11.03 10.28
C TRP A 40 -8.38 -11.15 11.72
N ASP A 41 -7.14 -11.60 11.91
CA ASP A 41 -6.49 -11.66 13.21
C ASP A 41 -6.42 -10.25 13.83
N ASP A 42 -6.62 -10.14 15.15
CA ASP A 42 -6.60 -8.86 15.86
C ASP A 42 -5.28 -8.09 15.72
N ARG A 43 -4.20 -8.78 15.34
CA ARG A 43 -2.89 -8.21 15.02
C ARG A 43 -2.86 -7.45 13.69
N ILE A 44 -3.88 -7.60 12.85
CA ILE A 44 -4.02 -6.88 11.59
C ILE A 44 -4.66 -5.51 11.85
N TYR A 45 -3.96 -4.46 11.43
CA TYR A 45 -4.37 -3.08 11.59
C TYR A 45 -4.59 -2.45 10.22
N ALA A 46 -5.83 -2.04 9.92
CA ALA A 46 -6.15 -1.30 8.71
C ALA A 46 -5.69 0.15 8.87
N HIS A 47 -4.89 0.65 7.93
CA HIS A 47 -4.34 1.99 8.00
C HIS A 47 -4.13 2.59 6.62
N ASP A 48 -4.36 3.90 6.51
CA ASP A 48 -4.01 4.69 5.33
C ASP A 48 -2.50 5.01 5.39
N LEU A 49 -1.72 4.35 4.53
CA LEU A 49 -0.27 4.46 4.49
C LEU A 49 0.25 5.83 4.03
N THR A 50 -0.63 6.73 3.58
CA THR A 50 -0.29 8.13 3.28
C THR A 50 -0.22 9.00 4.53
N ARG A 51 -0.66 8.47 5.68
CA ARG A 51 -0.68 9.16 6.98
C ARG A 51 0.45 8.66 7.90
N PRO A 52 0.81 9.44 8.94
CA PRO A 52 1.76 8.99 9.94
C PRO A 52 1.31 7.70 10.63
N PHE A 53 2.25 6.78 10.80
CA PHE A 53 1.98 5.49 11.43
C PHE A 53 1.67 5.66 12.92
N PRO A 54 0.71 4.89 13.47
CA PRO A 54 0.30 4.99 14.87
C PRO A 54 1.29 4.32 15.85
N TRP A 55 2.52 4.06 15.41
CA TRP A 55 3.58 3.45 16.21
C TRP A 55 4.66 4.45 16.57
N ASN A 56 5.29 4.26 17.73
CA ASN A 56 6.42 5.08 18.17
C ASN A 56 7.63 4.90 17.25
N GLY A 57 8.56 5.85 17.31
CA GLY A 57 9.86 5.68 16.66
C GLY A 57 10.64 4.51 17.27
N GLU A 58 11.54 3.89 16.48
CA GLU A 58 12.40 2.79 16.92
C GLU A 58 11.62 1.63 17.61
N SER A 59 10.42 1.33 17.13
CA SER A 59 9.49 0.37 17.73
C SER A 59 9.48 -1.01 17.06
N VAL A 60 9.95 -1.11 15.80
CA VAL A 60 9.92 -2.37 15.03
C VAL A 60 11.33 -2.80 14.58
N ASP A 61 11.54 -4.11 14.50
CA ASP A 61 12.81 -4.69 14.02
C ASP A 61 12.87 -4.77 12.49
N ALA A 62 11.71 -4.89 11.85
CA ALA A 62 11.61 -5.01 10.40
C ALA A 62 10.34 -4.36 9.85
N VAL A 63 10.42 -3.88 8.61
CA VAL A 63 9.29 -3.44 7.79
C VAL A 63 9.28 -4.26 6.50
N TYR A 64 8.13 -4.83 6.17
CA TYR A 64 7.91 -5.55 4.92
C TYR A 64 6.81 -4.84 4.13
N SER A 65 7.10 -4.47 2.89
CA SER A 65 6.13 -3.88 1.96
C SER A 65 6.24 -4.59 0.61
N SER A 66 5.10 -4.99 0.06
CA SER A 66 5.01 -5.70 -1.20
C SER A 66 3.88 -5.12 -2.01
N HIS A 67 4.17 -4.76 -3.26
CA HIS A 67 3.21 -4.17 -4.18
C HIS A 67 2.42 -3.01 -3.57
N THR A 68 3.14 -2.05 -2.99
CA THR A 68 2.54 -0.92 -2.25
C THR A 68 3.12 0.39 -2.73
N LEU A 69 4.46 0.48 -2.83
CA LEU A 69 5.15 1.73 -3.11
C LEU A 69 4.80 2.29 -4.49
N GLU A 70 4.53 1.42 -5.48
CA GLU A 70 4.16 1.80 -6.84
C GLU A 70 2.78 2.48 -6.95
N HIS A 71 1.92 2.30 -5.94
CA HIS A 71 0.60 2.92 -5.89
C HIS A 71 0.61 4.32 -5.25
N LEU A 72 1.74 4.72 -4.67
CA LEU A 72 1.89 6.01 -4.01
C LEU A 72 2.42 7.04 -5.00
N THR A 73 1.93 8.28 -4.92
CA THR A 73 2.61 9.38 -5.60
C THR A 73 4.04 9.52 -5.07
N ARG A 74 4.92 10.18 -5.82
CA ARG A 74 6.30 10.39 -5.39
C ARG A 74 6.42 11.04 -4.01
N GLU A 75 5.48 11.93 -3.66
CA GLU A 75 5.48 12.61 -2.36
C GLU A 75 4.96 11.70 -1.25
N GLN A 76 3.88 10.97 -1.51
CA GLN A 76 3.31 9.99 -0.59
C GLN A 76 4.31 8.86 -0.32
N GLY A 77 4.97 8.33 -1.35
CA GLY A 77 6.01 7.30 -1.22
C GLY A 77 7.18 7.79 -0.37
N ARG A 78 7.60 9.04 -0.54
CA ARG A 78 8.63 9.65 0.31
C ARG A 78 8.17 9.80 1.77
N ALA A 79 6.92 10.20 2.02
CA ALA A 79 6.37 10.27 3.37
C ALA A 79 6.27 8.88 4.01
N PHE A 80 5.76 7.89 3.28
CA PHE A 80 5.68 6.49 3.68
C PHE A 80 7.06 5.94 4.08
N LEU A 81 8.08 6.12 3.24
CA LEU A 81 9.44 5.64 3.52
C LEU A 81 10.06 6.33 4.75
N ARG A 82 9.77 7.61 4.98
CA ARG A 82 10.19 8.30 6.22
C ARG A 82 9.52 7.70 7.44
N GLU A 83 8.23 7.39 7.36
CA GLU A 83 7.51 6.74 8.46
C GLU A 83 8.05 5.34 8.73
N CYS A 84 8.32 4.54 7.67
CA CYS A 84 8.99 3.25 7.81
C CYS A 84 10.34 3.39 8.51
N TYR A 85 11.17 4.35 8.11
CA TYR A 85 12.46 4.61 8.75
C TYR A 85 12.30 5.05 10.21
N ARG A 86 11.34 5.94 10.50
CA ARG A 86 11.06 6.44 11.85
C ARG A 86 10.73 5.30 12.80
N VAL A 87 9.86 4.38 12.39
CA VAL A 87 9.44 3.26 13.25
C VAL A 87 10.49 2.16 13.38
N LEU A 88 11.44 2.05 12.44
CA LEU A 88 12.52 1.08 12.52
C LEU A 88 13.51 1.42 13.63
N ARG A 89 13.91 0.39 14.38
CA ARG A 89 15.04 0.48 15.32
C ARG A 89 16.34 0.69 14.57
N LYS A 90 17.35 1.21 15.28
CA LYS A 90 18.73 1.22 14.78
C LYS A 90 19.16 -0.20 14.44
N GLY A 91 19.63 -0.41 13.20
CA GLY A 91 19.98 -1.73 12.67
C GLY A 91 18.79 -2.59 12.22
N GLY A 92 17.57 -2.08 12.30
CA GLY A 92 16.39 -2.71 11.72
C GLY A 92 16.43 -2.74 10.19
N VAL A 93 15.66 -3.65 9.59
CA VAL A 93 15.70 -3.91 8.14
C VAL A 93 14.36 -3.58 7.49
N ILE A 94 14.40 -2.89 6.36
CA ILE A 94 13.25 -2.74 5.47
C ILE A 94 13.42 -3.61 4.22
N ARG A 95 12.37 -4.33 3.85
CA ARG A 95 12.27 -5.04 2.58
C ARG A 95 11.11 -4.49 1.78
N ILE A 96 11.41 -4.03 0.56
CA ILE A 96 10.45 -3.49 -0.38
C ILE A 96 10.45 -4.38 -1.62
N ILE A 97 9.27 -4.80 -2.04
CA ILE A 97 9.06 -5.57 -3.26
C ILE A 97 8.14 -4.75 -4.15
N VAL A 98 8.64 -4.38 -5.34
CA VAL A 98 7.90 -3.66 -6.39
C VAL A 98 8.09 -4.38 -7.72
N PRO A 99 7.18 -4.20 -8.69
CA PRO A 99 7.35 -4.72 -10.04
C PRO A 99 8.65 -4.25 -10.69
N ASP A 100 9.32 -5.14 -11.40
CA ASP A 100 10.45 -4.77 -12.27
C ASP A 100 9.92 -4.18 -13.58
N LEU A 101 10.29 -2.93 -13.85
CA LEU A 101 9.88 -2.22 -15.05
C LEU A 101 10.72 -2.60 -16.28
N GLN A 102 11.92 -3.17 -16.09
CA GLN A 102 12.85 -3.45 -17.18
C GLN A 102 12.25 -4.37 -18.26
N PRO A 103 11.66 -5.54 -17.93
CA PRO A 103 11.10 -6.43 -18.95
C PRO A 103 10.00 -5.77 -19.79
N LEU A 104 9.17 -4.94 -19.15
CA LEU A 104 8.08 -4.22 -19.81
C LEU A 104 8.63 -3.18 -20.81
N VAL A 105 9.66 -2.43 -20.41
CA VAL A 105 10.33 -1.46 -21.28
C VAL A 105 11.02 -2.16 -22.45
N GLU A 106 11.71 -3.28 -22.19
CA GLU A 106 12.37 -4.06 -23.24
C GLU A 106 11.39 -4.61 -24.27
N ASP A 107 10.23 -5.12 -23.84
CA ASP A 107 9.21 -5.63 -24.74
C ASP A 107 8.62 -4.53 -25.62
N TYR A 108 8.40 -3.33 -25.06
CA TYR A 108 7.99 -2.16 -25.84
C TYR A 108 9.05 -1.73 -26.87
N GLN A 109 10.31 -1.62 -26.45
CA GLN A 109 11.42 -1.25 -27.35
C GLN A 109 11.63 -2.26 -28.48
N ARG A 110 11.37 -3.55 -28.25
CA ARG A 110 11.44 -4.61 -29.26
C ARG A 110 10.18 -4.69 -30.15
N GLY A 111 9.20 -3.81 -29.96
CA GLY A 111 7.95 -3.80 -30.70
C GLY A 111 7.04 -5.00 -30.43
N LYS A 112 7.24 -5.70 -29.31
CA LYS A 112 6.39 -6.84 -28.90
C LYS A 112 5.07 -6.37 -28.27
N VAL A 113 5.05 -5.16 -27.74
CA VAL A 113 3.93 -4.55 -27.04
C VAL A 113 3.69 -3.17 -27.66
N GLN A 114 2.43 -2.86 -27.96
CA GLN A 114 2.03 -1.56 -28.51
C GLN A 114 2.02 -0.49 -27.41
N ALA A 115 2.09 0.79 -27.78
CA ALA A 115 2.16 1.89 -26.82
C ALA A 115 0.99 1.90 -25.82
N ASP A 116 -0.23 1.63 -26.28
CA ASP A 116 -1.42 1.59 -25.43
C ASP A 116 -1.32 0.49 -24.36
N GLU A 117 -0.97 -0.74 -24.77
CA GLU A 117 -0.78 -1.87 -23.86
C GLU A 117 0.39 -1.63 -22.89
N PHE A 118 1.48 -1.00 -23.34
CA PHE A 118 2.60 -0.64 -22.48
C PHE A 118 2.16 0.31 -21.35
N VAL A 119 1.41 1.36 -21.69
CA VAL A 119 0.91 2.35 -20.74
C VAL A 119 -0.11 1.73 -19.77
N GLU A 120 -0.98 0.84 -20.23
CA GLU A 120 -1.90 0.08 -19.37
C GLU A 120 -1.14 -0.81 -18.37
N ARG A 121 -0.14 -1.56 -18.82
CA ARG A 121 0.66 -2.47 -17.99
C ARG A 121 1.52 -1.73 -16.95
N LEU A 122 1.87 -0.47 -17.19
CA LEU A 122 2.55 0.37 -16.21
C LEU A 122 1.65 0.76 -15.03
N GLY A 123 0.33 0.61 -15.15
CA GLY A 123 -0.62 1.06 -14.11
C GLY A 123 -0.60 2.57 -13.88
N VAL A 124 -0.03 3.35 -14.82
CA VAL A 124 0.09 4.82 -14.73
C VAL A 124 -1.25 5.50 -15.06
N LEU A 125 -2.13 4.83 -15.80
CA LEU A 125 -3.51 5.28 -16.03
C LEU A 125 -4.38 5.06 -14.79
N TYR A 126 -4.21 5.91 -13.77
CA TYR A 126 -5.27 6.16 -12.79
C TYR A 126 -6.34 7.06 -13.41
N GLY A 127 -7.07 6.54 -14.40
CA GLY A 127 -8.00 7.35 -15.20
C GLY A 127 -9.09 6.61 -15.97
N THR A 128 -9.06 5.28 -16.10
CA THR A 128 -10.11 4.52 -16.82
C THR A 128 -10.60 3.28 -16.07
N GLY A 129 -10.37 3.22 -14.76
CA GLY A 129 -10.94 2.22 -13.86
C GLY A 129 -12.27 2.67 -13.23
N GLY A 130 -13.30 2.86 -14.04
CA GLY A 130 -14.66 3.14 -13.56
C GLY A 130 -15.67 2.43 -14.46
N GLY A 131 -16.38 1.45 -13.90
CA GLY A 131 -17.29 0.54 -14.59
C GLY A 131 -18.18 1.19 -15.65
N GLY A 132 -18.60 0.38 -16.63
CA GLY A 132 -19.19 0.72 -17.94
C GLY A 132 -20.34 1.74 -18.02
N LEU A 133 -20.74 2.37 -16.91
CA LEU A 133 -21.60 3.54 -16.87
C LEU A 133 -20.83 4.87 -16.93
N ARG A 134 -19.60 4.97 -16.38
CA ARG A 134 -18.78 6.21 -16.43
C ARG A 134 -18.19 6.47 -17.81
N SER A 135 -17.73 5.42 -18.50
CA SER A 135 -17.26 5.50 -19.90
C SER A 135 -18.35 6.05 -20.85
N ARG A 136 -19.62 5.70 -20.61
CA ARG A 136 -20.76 6.19 -21.43
C ARG A 136 -21.11 7.67 -21.19
N LEU A 137 -20.68 8.24 -20.06
CA LEU A 137 -20.90 9.66 -19.73
C LEU A 137 -19.68 10.54 -20.04
N ALA A 138 -18.54 9.96 -20.44
CA ALA A 138 -17.32 10.70 -20.78
C ALA A 138 -17.50 11.60 -22.02
N HIS A 139 -18.36 11.21 -22.99
CA HIS A 139 -18.68 12.03 -24.16
C HIS A 139 -19.49 13.30 -23.82
N LEU A 140 -20.07 13.40 -22.62
CA LEU A 140 -20.85 14.57 -22.20
C LEU A 140 -20.01 15.61 -21.45
N ILE A 141 -18.78 15.29 -21.05
CA ILE A 141 -17.88 16.23 -20.37
C ILE A 141 -16.65 16.42 -21.25
N HIS A 142 -16.73 17.42 -22.12
CA HIS A 142 -15.63 17.84 -22.98
C HIS A 142 -14.62 18.62 -22.12
N PHE A 143 -13.47 18.02 -21.80
CA PHE A 143 -12.35 18.76 -21.20
C PHE A 143 -11.40 19.21 -22.32
N PRO A 144 -11.23 20.51 -22.56
CA PRO A 144 -10.31 21.01 -23.58
C PRO A 144 -8.86 20.82 -23.11
N HIS A 145 -8.06 20.17 -23.95
CA HIS A 145 -6.62 20.01 -23.78
C HIS A 145 -5.89 21.36 -23.94
N GLN A 146 -5.07 21.74 -22.97
CA GLN A 146 -3.71 22.28 -23.15
C GLN A 146 -2.84 21.89 -21.95
#